data_AF-A0A931WQN9-F1
#
_entry.id   AF-A0A931WQN9-F1
#
_cell.length_a   1.000
_cell.length_b   1.000
_cell.length_c   1.000
_cell.angle_alpha   90.00
_cell.angle_beta   90.00
_cell.angle_gamma   90.00
#
_symmetry.space_group_name_H-M   'P 1'
#
loop_
_entity.id
_entity.type
_entity.pdbx_description
1 polymer ?
#
loop_
_entity_poly.entity_id
_entity_poly.type
_entity_poly.pdbx_seq_one_letter_code
_entity_poly.pdbx_strand_id
1 'polypeptide(L)'
;MIPRLPAEAKTAGAAPPSGTRDSRRRRWALWLGLIGAALFGPGLYEWSRLSFRQWQLDRQLAELNKRHEALTLERQRLESDPSYVEGLIRSTFKVAEKGELVIPLEDEKGR
;
A
#
# COMPACT_ATOMS: atom_id res chain seq x y z
N MET A 1 2.49 -50.03 -87.07
CA MET A 1 1.41 -49.73 -86.10
C MET A 1 2.04 -49.72 -84.72
N ILE A 2 2.22 -48.54 -84.13
CA ILE A 2 2.77 -48.35 -82.77
C ILE A 2 1.72 -47.52 -82.03
N PRO A 3 1.18 -47.97 -80.89
CA PRO A 3 0.18 -47.19 -80.16
C PRO A 3 0.85 -46.03 -79.43
N ARG A 4 0.35 -44.80 -79.68
CA ARG A 4 0.64 -43.61 -78.87
C ARG A 4 -0.12 -43.73 -77.55
N LEU A 5 0.60 -43.66 -76.42
CA LEU A 5 0.01 -43.40 -75.12
C LEU A 5 -0.03 -41.89 -74.85
N PRO A 6 -1.15 -41.35 -74.31
CA PRO A 6 -1.25 -39.94 -73.95
C PRO A 6 -0.63 -39.71 -72.56
N ALA A 7 0.48 -38.98 -72.50
CA ALA A 7 1.05 -38.50 -71.25
C ALA A 7 0.51 -37.10 -70.92
N GLU A 8 -0.81 -37.01 -70.70
CA GLU A 8 -1.42 -35.86 -70.03
C GLU A 8 -1.79 -36.27 -68.61
N ALA A 9 -0.88 -36.04 -67.67
CA ALA A 9 -1.20 -36.05 -66.25
C ALA A 9 -0.55 -34.82 -65.61
N LYS A 10 -1.14 -33.67 -65.93
CA LYS A 10 -1.50 -32.59 -65.01
C LYS A 10 -0.85 -32.74 -63.62
N THR A 11 0.36 -32.24 -63.49
CA THR A 11 0.97 -31.94 -62.19
C THR A 11 0.19 -30.77 -61.58
N ALA A 12 -0.93 -31.10 -60.94
CA ALA A 12 -1.64 -30.18 -60.08
C ALA A 12 -0.66 -29.69 -59.02
N GLY A 13 -0.31 -28.41 -59.09
CA GLY A 13 0.49 -27.74 -58.08
C GLY A 13 -0.17 -27.91 -56.72
N ALA A 14 0.45 -28.75 -55.88
CA ALA A 14 0.14 -28.80 -54.47
C ALA A 14 0.62 -27.48 -53.85
N ALA A 15 -0.30 -26.58 -53.57
CA ALA A 15 -0.02 -25.37 -52.80
C ALA A 15 0.58 -25.77 -51.43
N PRO A 16 1.72 -25.21 -51.01
CA PRO A 16 2.29 -25.53 -49.71
C PRO A 16 1.37 -25.04 -48.59
N PRO A 17 1.18 -25.82 -47.51
CA PRO A 17 0.34 -25.41 -46.39
C PRO A 17 0.94 -24.19 -45.70
N SER A 18 0.29 -23.04 -45.84
CA SER A 18 0.74 -21.72 -45.34
C SER A 18 0.48 -21.46 -43.85
N GLY A 19 0.12 -22.49 -43.06
CA GLY A 19 -0.47 -22.30 -41.73
C GLY A 19 0.44 -22.40 -40.49
N THR A 20 1.74 -22.73 -40.61
CA THR A 20 2.52 -23.19 -39.44
C THR A 20 3.57 -22.21 -38.90
N ARG A 21 3.86 -21.09 -39.60
CA ARG A 21 4.88 -20.12 -39.13
C ARG A 21 4.38 -19.18 -38.03
N ASP A 22 3.12 -18.73 -38.08
CA ASP A 22 2.59 -17.76 -37.12
C ASP A 22 2.35 -18.34 -35.74
N SER A 23 1.90 -19.60 -35.67
CA SER A 23 1.65 -20.29 -34.39
C SER A 23 2.94 -20.50 -33.59
N ARG A 24 4.06 -20.78 -34.27
CA ARG A 24 5.37 -20.93 -33.62
C ARG A 24 5.86 -19.58 -33.06
N ARG A 25 5.76 -18.48 -33.82
CA ARG A 25 6.15 -17.15 -33.34
C ARG A 25 5.30 -16.67 -32.17
N ARG A 26 3.97 -16.90 -32.21
CA ARG A 26 3.08 -16.59 -31.09
C ARG A 26 3.42 -17.39 -29.83
N ARG A 27 3.72 -18.69 -29.97
CA ARG A 27 4.15 -19.51 -28.83
C ARG A 27 5.45 -18.98 -28.22
N TRP A 28 6.43 -18.60 -29.04
CA TRP A 28 7.67 -17.98 -28.57
C TRP A 28 7.45 -16.64 -27.86
N ALA A 29 6.57 -15.79 -28.38
CA ALA A 29 6.22 -14.53 -27.73
C ALA A 29 5.54 -14.75 -26.36
N LEU A 30 4.65 -15.73 -26.26
CA LEU A 30 4.01 -16.09 -24.99
C LEU A 30 5.02 -16.62 -23.97
N TRP A 31 5.95 -17.47 -24.40
CA TRP A 31 7.03 -17.97 -23.54
C TRP A 31 7.95 -16.85 -23.05
N LEU A 32 8.34 -15.92 -23.92
CA LEU A 32 9.13 -14.75 -23.54
C LEU A 32 8.37 -13.84 -22.57
N GLY A 33 7.07 -13.63 -22.79
CA GLY A 33 6.21 -12.89 -21.87
C GLY A 33 6.14 -13.56 -20.49
N LEU A 34 6.00 -14.89 -20.44
CA LEU A 34 5.98 -15.67 -19.20
C LEU A 34 7.31 -15.60 -18.45
N ILE A 35 8.43 -15.72 -19.17
CA ILE A 35 9.77 -15.61 -18.59
C ILE A 35 10.00 -14.19 -18.06
N GLY A 36 9.62 -13.16 -18.83
CA GLY A 36 9.69 -11.77 -18.38
C GLY A 36 8.84 -11.52 -17.13
N ALA A 37 7.62 -12.07 -17.09
CA ALA A 37 6.76 -11.99 -15.92
C ALA A 37 7.33 -12.76 -14.72
N ALA A 38 8.02 -13.89 -14.92
CA ALA A 38 8.64 -14.64 -13.83
C ALA A 38 9.87 -13.93 -13.26
N LEU A 39 10.70 -13.30 -14.10
CA LEU A 39 11.88 -12.54 -13.65
C LEU A 39 11.52 -11.20 -13.02
N PHE A 40 10.59 -10.44 -13.61
CA PHE A 40 10.30 -9.07 -13.21
C PHE A 40 8.99 -8.92 -12.41
N GLY A 41 8.10 -9.90 -12.45
CA GLY A 41 6.83 -9.88 -11.73
C GLY A 41 6.97 -9.76 -10.22
N PRO A 42 7.83 -10.57 -9.55
CA PRO A 42 8.04 -10.44 -8.11
C PRO A 42 8.53 -9.04 -7.72
N GLY A 43 9.47 -8.47 -8.47
CA GLY A 43 9.99 -7.13 -8.22
C GLY A 43 8.94 -6.03 -8.38
N LEU A 44 8.10 -6.10 -9.42
CA LEU A 44 6.99 -5.16 -9.62
C LEU A 44 5.94 -5.28 -8.51
N TYR A 45 5.63 -6.51 -8.07
CA TYR A 45 4.70 -6.74 -7.00
C TYR A 45 5.20 -6.16 -5.67
N GLU A 46 6.45 -6.43 -5.31
CA GLU A 46 7.06 -5.88 -4.09
C GLU A 46 7.11 -4.35 -4.11
N TRP A 47 7.48 -3.76 -5.25
CA TRP A 47 7.50 -2.32 -5.42
C TRP A 47 6.11 -1.70 -5.20
N SER A 48 5.08 -2.26 -5.84
CA SER A 48 3.70 -1.78 -5.66
C SER A 48 3.22 -1.88 -4.21
N ARG A 49 3.56 -2.99 -3.52
CA ARG A 49 3.21 -3.22 -2.12
C ARG A 49 3.91 -2.21 -1.20
N LEU A 50 5.18 -1.91 -1.46
CA LEU A 50 5.96 -0.94 -0.70
C LEU A 50 5.39 0.47 -0.88
N SER A 51 5.10 0.90 -2.11
CA SER A 51 4.49 2.19 -2.38
C SER A 51 3.14 2.36 -1.71
N PHE A 52 2.29 1.31 -1.72
CA PHE A 52 0.99 1.36 -1.05
C PHE A 52 1.13 1.50 0.48
N ARG A 53 2.06 0.76 1.09
CA ARG A 53 2.35 0.87 2.53
C ARG A 53 2.86 2.25 2.89
N GLN A 54 3.76 2.80 2.09
CA GLN A 54 4.30 4.13 2.31
C GLN A 54 3.20 5.18 2.26
N TRP A 55 2.31 5.11 1.26
CA TRP A 55 1.15 6.00 1.17
C TRP A 55 0.20 5.89 2.37
N GLN A 56 -0.04 4.68 2.88
CA GLN A 56 -0.85 4.49 4.09
C GLN A 56 -0.19 5.11 5.32
N LEU A 57 1.12 4.92 5.50
CA LEU A 57 1.88 5.49 6.62
C LEU A 57 1.91 7.01 6.55
N ASP A 58 2.12 7.60 5.37
CA ASP A 58 2.11 9.04 5.19
C ASP A 58 0.73 9.65 5.54
N ARG A 59 -0.36 8.96 5.18
CA ARG A 59 -1.70 9.38 5.60
C ARG A 59 -1.90 9.33 7.10
N GLN A 60 -1.44 8.27 7.75
CA GLN A 60 -1.54 8.13 9.20
C GLN A 60 -0.70 9.19 9.91
N LEU A 61 0.51 9.46 9.43
CA LEU A 61 1.36 10.53 9.95
C LEU A 61 0.70 11.90 9.77
N ALA A 62 0.11 12.17 8.60
CA ALA A 62 -0.59 13.42 8.36
C ALA A 62 -1.80 13.61 9.31
N GLU A 63 -2.54 12.54 9.58
CA GLU A 63 -3.66 12.58 10.52
C GLU A 63 -3.17 12.76 11.97
N LEU A 64 -2.14 12.04 12.37
CA LEU A 64 -1.57 12.13 13.71
C LEU A 64 -0.98 13.52 13.97
N ASN A 65 -0.30 14.10 12.98
CA ASN A 65 0.27 15.44 13.08
C ASN A 65 -0.82 16.50 13.22
N LYS A 66 -1.93 16.39 12.48
CA LYS A 66 -3.09 17.28 12.65
C LYS A 66 -3.70 17.20 14.04
N ARG A 67 -3.81 15.98 14.59
CA ARG A 67 -4.32 15.78 15.96
C ARG A 67 -3.36 16.36 17.01
N HIS A 68 -2.06 16.17 16.82
CA HIS A 68 -1.05 16.75 17.69
C HIS A 68 -1.13 18.28 17.66
N GLU A 69 -1.24 18.88 16.48
CA GLU A 69 -1.33 20.33 16.31
C GLU A 69 -2.58 20.90 16.99
N ALA A 70 -3.74 20.26 16.80
CA ALA A 70 -4.97 20.62 17.49
C ALA A 70 -4.84 20.53 19.02
N LEU A 71 -4.28 19.44 19.54
CA LEU A 71 -4.05 19.26 20.97
C LEU A 71 -3.05 20.27 21.54
N THR A 72 -2.00 20.63 20.78
CA THR A 72 -1.06 21.67 21.23
C THR A 72 -1.69 23.04 21.30
N LEU A 73 -2.57 23.38 20.36
CA LEU A 73 -3.31 24.64 20.38
C LEU A 73 -4.30 24.68 21.56
N GLU A 74 -5.02 23.59 21.82
CA GLU A 74 -5.89 23.47 22.98
C GLU A 74 -5.10 23.56 24.29
N ARG A 75 -3.95 22.89 24.37
CA ARG A 75 -3.07 22.95 25.54
C ARG A 75 -2.55 24.37 25.78
N GLN A 76 -2.10 25.07 24.73
CA GLN A 76 -1.69 26.48 24.86
C GLN A 76 -2.84 27.38 25.30
N ARG A 77 -4.06 27.12 24.81
CA ARG A 77 -5.26 27.85 25.23
C ARG A 77 -5.61 27.59 26.70
N LEU A 78 -5.43 26.36 27.18
CA LEU A 78 -5.67 25.99 28.58
C LEU A 78 -4.56 26.53 29.49
N GLU A 79 -3.29 26.45 29.10
CA GLU A 79 -2.16 26.97 29.88
C GLU A 79 -2.14 28.51 29.95
N SER A 80 -2.77 29.21 29.01
CA SER A 80 -2.94 30.67 29.06
C SER A 80 -4.15 31.12 29.89
N ASP A 81 -4.98 30.19 30.36
CA ASP A 81 -6.11 30.48 31.25
C ASP A 81 -5.64 30.45 32.73
N PRO A 82 -5.66 31.59 33.45
CA PRO A 82 -5.16 31.68 34.83
C PRO A 82 -5.80 30.66 35.78
N SER A 83 -7.09 30.36 35.58
CA SER A 83 -7.84 29.41 36.42
C SER A 83 -7.37 27.96 36.24
N TYR A 84 -6.87 27.60 35.06
CA TYR A 84 -6.32 26.28 34.81
C TYR A 84 -4.94 26.12 35.45
N VAL A 85 -4.09 27.15 35.38
CA VAL A 85 -2.78 27.16 36.05
C VAL A 85 -2.95 27.03 37.57
N GLU A 86 -3.91 27.74 38.15
CA GLU A 86 -4.23 27.66 39.58
C GLU A 86 -4.74 26.26 39.98
N GLY A 87 -5.62 25.67 39.17
CA GLY A 87 -6.11 24.30 39.37
C GLY A 87 -5.04 23.22 39.20
N LEU A 88 -4.12 23.39 38.24
CA LEU A 88 -2.98 22.50 38.02
C LEU A 88 -1.97 22.58 39.17
N ILE A 89 -1.68 23.78 39.67
CA ILE A 89 -0.80 23.97 40.83
C ILE A 89 -1.41 23.31 42.07
N ARG A 90 -2.72 23.52 42.31
CA ARG A 90 -3.43 22.93 43.45
C ARG A 90 -3.48 21.39 43.38
N SER A 91 -3.73 20.81 42.20
CA SER A 91 -3.83 19.36 42.02
C SER A 91 -2.47 18.65 41.94
N THR A 92 -1.48 19.24 41.27
CA THR A 92 -0.18 18.61 40.99
C THR A 92 0.81 18.83 42.12
N PHE A 93 0.84 20.02 42.72
CA PHE A 93 1.82 20.36 43.74
C PHE A 93 1.27 20.24 45.17
N LYS A 94 -0.05 20.03 45.37
CA LYS A 94 -0.71 20.01 46.69
C LYS A 94 -0.35 21.24 47.57
N VAL A 95 0.10 22.34 46.97
CA VAL A 95 0.42 23.57 47.68
C VAL A 95 -0.83 24.43 47.68
N ALA A 96 -1.60 24.34 48.76
CA ALA A 96 -2.71 25.24 49.06
C ALA A 96 -2.20 26.48 49.81
N GLU A 97 -2.78 27.65 49.55
CA GLU A 97 -2.66 28.82 50.45
C GLU A 97 -3.99 29.19 51.12
N LYS A 98 -3.86 30.00 52.18
CA LYS A 98 -4.58 29.95 53.45
C LYS A 98 -6.12 29.94 53.38
N GLY A 99 -6.72 28.83 53.84
CA GLY A 99 -8.11 28.81 54.33
C GLY A 99 -8.94 27.56 54.04
N GLU A 100 -8.48 26.66 53.17
CA GLU A 100 -9.25 25.49 52.74
C GLU A 100 -8.63 24.17 53.24
N LEU A 101 -9.48 23.27 53.77
CA LEU A 101 -9.06 21.98 54.31
C LEU A 101 -8.97 20.94 53.17
N VAL A 102 -7.74 20.54 52.83
CA VAL A 102 -7.50 19.46 51.85
C VAL A 102 -7.65 18.12 52.56
N ILE A 103 -8.75 17.40 52.29
CA ILE A 103 -8.94 16.02 52.75
C ILE A 103 -8.45 15.08 51.63
N PRO A 104 -7.30 14.40 51.79
CA PRO A 104 -6.92 13.35 50.86
C PRO A 104 -7.85 12.16 51.05
N LEU A 105 -8.66 11.85 50.04
CA LEU A 105 -9.28 10.54 49.92
C LEU A 105 -8.18 9.58 49.44
N GLU A 106 -7.42 9.05 50.40
CA GLU A 106 -6.73 7.78 50.22
C GLU A 106 -7.80 6.72 50.02
N ASP A 107 -8.08 6.37 48.77
CA ASP A 107 -8.73 5.11 48.44
C ASP A 107 -7.70 3.99 48.64
N GLU A 108 -7.48 3.63 49.90
CA GLU A 108 -7.08 2.28 50.22
C GLU A 108 -8.21 1.31 49.82
N LYS A 109 -8.02 0.61 48.69
CA LYS A 109 -8.27 -0.83 48.46
C LYS A 109 -8.48 -1.10 46.96
N GLY A 110 -7.83 -2.06 46.33
CA GLY A 110 -6.97 -3.11 46.86
C GLY A 110 -6.63 -4.14 45.79
N ARG A 111 -5.65 -5.00 46.14
CA ARG A 111 -5.30 -6.32 45.59
C ARG A 111 -5.12 -6.46 44.07
#